data_AF-A0A9D1TWZ2-F1
#
_entry.id   AF-A0A9D1TWZ2-F1
#
_cell.length_a   1.000
_cell.length_b   1.000
_cell.length_c   1.000
_cell.angle_alpha   90.00
_cell.angle_beta   90.00
_cell.angle_gamma   90.00
#
_symmetry.space_group_name_H-M   'P 1'
#
loop_
_entity.id
_entity.type
_entity.pdbx_description
1 polymer ?
#
loop_
_entity_poly.entity_id
_entity_poly.type
_entity_poly.pdbx_seq_one_letter_code
_entity_poly.pdbx_strand_id
1 'polypeptide(L)'
;MDSNTVIMIVIAVAALAVALFALNKSRSSSGASESRPAEAPAMPAPPAAPKAAPAAPRAPQVEAGIPPEVVAVIAAAVYAMGGGKYTLKAVRRADRSAWARAGALDVTEPF
;
A
#
# COMPACT_ATOMS: atom_id res chain seq x y z
N MET A 1 -25.03 15.00 -21.39
CA MET A 1 -24.68 13.57 -21.30
C MET A 1 -25.97 12.80 -21.23
N ASP A 2 -26.28 12.07 -22.29
CA ASP A 2 -27.58 11.42 -22.45
C ASP A 2 -27.63 10.12 -21.65
N SER A 3 -28.82 9.69 -21.22
CA SER A 3 -28.98 8.52 -20.36
C SER A 3 -28.35 7.25 -20.95
N ASN A 4 -28.40 7.09 -22.27
CA ASN A 4 -27.76 5.97 -22.96
C ASN A 4 -26.22 6.03 -22.87
N THR A 5 -25.63 7.23 -22.97
CA THR A 5 -24.19 7.44 -22.81
C THR A 5 -23.74 7.12 -21.40
N VAL A 6 -24.54 7.49 -20.38
CA VAL A 6 -24.26 7.14 -18.98
C VAL A 6 -24.34 5.62 -18.77
N ILE A 7 -25.36 4.96 -19.30
CA ILE A 7 -25.51 3.50 -19.20
C ILE A 7 -24.34 2.77 -19.86
N MET A 8 -23.90 3.20 -21.05
CA MET A 8 -22.76 2.61 -21.74
C MET A 8 -21.44 2.76 -20.96
N ILE A 9 -21.23 3.93 -20.33
CA ILE A 9 -20.05 4.15 -19.47
C ILE A 9 -20.08 3.20 -18.27
N VAL A 10 -21.23 3.06 -17.61
CA VAL A 10 -21.37 2.18 -16.44
C VAL A 10 -21.10 0.72 -16.81
N ILE A 11 -21.65 0.24 -17.93
CA ILE A 11 -21.44 -1.13 -18.42
C ILE A 11 -19.96 -1.34 -18.78
N ALA A 12 -19.34 -0.38 -19.47
CA ALA A 12 -17.93 -0.47 -19.85
C ALA A 12 -16.99 -0.54 -18.63
N VAL A 13 -17.25 0.28 -17.61
CA VAL A 13 -16.47 0.28 -16.35
C VAL A 13 -16.69 -1.02 -15.58
N ALA A 14 -17.92 -1.51 -15.49
CA ALA A 14 -18.23 -2.78 -14.82
C ALA A 14 -17.55 -3.98 -15.52
N ALA A 15 -17.61 -4.04 -16.85
CA ALA A 15 -16.96 -5.09 -17.63
C ALA A 15 -15.43 -5.07 -17.45
N LEU A 16 -14.82 -3.87 -17.44
CA LEU A 16 -13.39 -3.70 -17.21
C LEU A 16 -12.99 -4.18 -15.80
N ALA A 17 -13.75 -3.82 -14.78
CA ALA A 17 -13.49 -4.27 -13.40
C ALA A 17 -13.56 -5.80 -13.27
N VAL A 18 -14.54 -6.46 -13.90
CA VAL A 18 -14.66 -7.93 -13.90
C VAL A 18 -13.48 -8.58 -14.64
N ALA A 19 -13.06 -8.02 -15.77
CA ALA A 19 -11.91 -8.52 -16.53
C ALA A 19 -10.62 -8.47 -15.69
N LEU A 20 -10.35 -7.34 -15.02
CA LEU A 20 -9.18 -7.19 -14.14
C LEU A 20 -9.21 -8.16 -12.96
N PHE A 21 -10.39 -8.41 -12.38
CA PHE A 21 -10.55 -9.38 -11.30
C PHE A 21 -10.27 -10.82 -11.77
N ALA A 22 -10.76 -11.21 -12.95
CA ALA A 22 -10.51 -12.52 -13.55
C ALA A 22 -9.03 -12.74 -13.86
N LEU A 23 -8.36 -11.73 -14.42
CA LEU A 23 -6.92 -11.74 -14.71
C LEU A 23 -6.09 -11.89 -13.43
N ASN A 24 -6.46 -11.21 -12.33
CA ASN A 24 -5.76 -11.34 -11.05
C ASN A 24 -5.95 -12.73 -10.42
N LYS A 25 -7.14 -13.35 -10.58
CA LYS A 25 -7.39 -14.72 -10.13
C LYS A 25 -6.58 -15.75 -10.93
N SER A 26 -6.44 -15.58 -12.23
CA SER A 26 -5.62 -16.46 -13.07
C SER A 26 -4.13 -16.36 -12.76
N ARG A 27 -3.63 -15.19 -12.35
CA ARG A 27 -2.21 -15.01 -11.98
C ARG A 27 -1.85 -15.63 -10.62
N SER A 28 -2.85 -15.90 -9.77
CA SER A 28 -2.66 -16.47 -8.44
C SER A 28 -2.63 -18.01 -8.42
N SER A 29 -2.98 -18.71 -9.51
CA SER A 29 -2.93 -20.18 -9.57
C SER A 29 -1.62 -20.74 -10.14
N SER A 30 -0.69 -19.88 -10.58
CA SER A 30 0.60 -20.27 -11.14
C SER A 30 1.73 -19.67 -10.29
N GLY A 31 2.07 -20.35 -9.19
CA GLY A 31 3.17 -19.93 -8.32
C GLY A 31 3.28 -20.79 -7.07
N ALA A 32 3.67 -22.04 -7.23
CA ALA A 32 4.11 -22.90 -6.12
C ALA A 32 5.62 -23.18 -6.25
N SER A 33 6.32 -23.05 -5.11
CA SER A 33 7.74 -23.40 -4.78
C SER A 33 8.83 -22.55 -5.47
N GLU A 34 9.95 -22.17 -4.86
CA GLU A 34 10.85 -22.80 -3.87
C GLU A 34 11.84 -21.68 -3.43
N SER A 35 11.87 -21.21 -2.18
CA SER A 35 12.78 -21.62 -1.08
C SER A 35 13.88 -20.62 -0.73
N ARG A 36 13.98 -20.37 0.57
CA ARG A 36 15.05 -19.65 1.29
C ARG A 36 16.22 -20.61 1.53
N PRO A 37 17.48 -20.15 1.44
CA PRO A 37 18.36 -20.17 2.63
C PRO A 37 19.04 -18.79 2.80
N ALA A 38 18.91 -18.09 3.92
CA ALA A 38 19.68 -18.27 5.16
C ALA A 38 21.21 -18.20 4.93
N GLU A 39 21.80 -17.01 5.08
CA GLU A 39 23.18 -16.88 5.56
C GLU A 39 23.40 -15.54 6.29
N ALA A 40 23.65 -15.63 7.59
CA ALA A 40 24.48 -14.72 8.39
C ALA A 40 25.56 -15.62 8.99
N PRO A 41 26.83 -15.22 9.24
CA PRO A 41 27.22 -13.93 9.84
C PRO A 41 28.57 -13.33 9.37
N ALA A 42 28.83 -12.04 9.65
CA ALA A 42 30.20 -11.53 9.80
C ALA A 42 30.25 -10.36 10.79
N MET A 43 31.25 -10.43 11.69
CA MET A 43 31.43 -9.71 12.96
C MET A 43 31.90 -8.23 12.83
N PRO A 44 31.97 -7.46 13.94
CA PRO A 44 31.85 -6.00 14.00
C PRO A 44 33.15 -5.22 13.80
N ALA A 45 33.04 -3.93 13.46
CA ALA A 45 34.12 -2.96 13.45
C ALA A 45 33.64 -1.60 14.04
N PRO A 46 34.53 -0.78 14.64
CA PRO A 46 34.28 0.01 15.87
C PRO A 46 33.46 1.30 15.72
N PRO A 47 32.98 1.90 16.84
CA PRO A 47 32.01 2.99 16.83
C PRO A 47 32.66 4.34 16.47
N ALA A 48 32.18 4.96 15.40
CA ALA A 48 32.43 6.37 15.13
C ALA A 48 31.30 7.21 15.76
N ALA A 49 31.69 8.10 16.68
CA ALA A 49 30.83 9.02 17.40
C ALA A 49 29.95 9.89 16.47
N PRO A 50 28.77 10.32 16.96
CA PRO A 50 27.63 10.68 16.13
C PRO A 50 27.85 12.03 15.45
N LYS A 51 28.07 12.02 14.14
CA LYS A 51 27.63 13.15 13.33
C LYS A 51 26.11 13.11 13.37
N ALA A 52 25.49 14.16 13.90
CA ALA A 52 24.06 14.38 13.83
C ALA A 52 23.65 14.29 12.35
N ALA A 53 23.23 13.10 11.93
CA ALA A 53 22.56 12.92 10.67
C ALA A 53 21.35 13.87 10.69
N PRO A 54 21.06 14.59 9.59
CA PRO A 54 19.77 15.25 9.45
C PRO A 54 18.73 14.22 9.85
N ALA A 55 17.89 14.53 10.85
CA ALA A 55 16.94 13.59 11.40
C ALA A 55 16.24 12.90 10.22
N ALA A 56 16.59 11.63 9.98
CA ALA A 56 15.99 10.87 8.91
C ALA A 56 14.49 10.97 9.17
N PRO A 57 13.70 11.48 8.21
CA PRO A 57 12.26 11.57 8.39
C PRO A 57 11.82 10.20 8.89
N ARG A 58 11.20 10.17 10.09
CA ARG A 58 10.80 8.91 10.75
C ARG A 58 10.26 8.00 9.66
N ALA A 59 10.99 6.92 9.36
CA ALA A 59 10.59 6.03 8.30
C ALA A 59 9.14 5.64 8.60
N PRO A 60 8.23 5.75 7.61
CA PRO A 60 6.82 5.42 7.83
C PRO A 60 6.77 4.05 8.52
N GLN A 61 5.97 3.94 9.58
CA GLN A 61 5.87 2.66 10.29
C GLN A 61 5.24 1.64 9.34
N VAL A 62 6.05 0.72 8.81
CA VAL A 62 5.61 -0.34 7.91
C VAL A 62 5.45 -1.63 8.70
N GLU A 63 4.29 -2.26 8.60
CA GLU A 63 4.04 -3.57 9.19
C GLU A 63 4.98 -4.64 8.60
N ALA A 64 5.49 -5.53 9.45
CA ALA A 64 6.38 -6.62 9.05
C ALA A 64 5.70 -7.52 8.01
N GLY A 65 6.36 -7.75 6.86
CA GLY A 65 5.82 -8.56 5.76
C GLY A 65 5.12 -7.76 4.65
N ILE A 66 5.23 -6.43 4.66
CA ILE A 66 4.90 -5.60 3.51
C ILE A 66 6.19 -5.35 2.70
N PRO A 67 6.23 -5.73 1.40
CA PRO A 67 7.40 -5.53 0.56
C PRO A 67 7.64 -4.03 0.27
N PRO A 68 8.91 -3.59 0.17
CA PRO A 68 9.26 -2.17 0.04
C PRO A 68 8.74 -1.54 -1.27
N GLU A 69 8.57 -2.32 -2.33
CA GLU A 69 8.02 -1.86 -3.62
C GLU A 69 6.56 -1.40 -3.45
N VAL A 70 5.78 -2.13 -2.63
CA VAL A 70 4.39 -1.78 -2.36
C VAL A 70 4.31 -0.50 -1.54
N VAL A 71 5.22 -0.32 -0.57
CA VAL A 71 5.31 0.92 0.21
C VAL A 71 5.65 2.10 -0.69
N ALA A 72 6.59 1.94 -1.63
CA ALA A 72 6.97 2.97 -2.58
C ALA A 72 5.80 3.35 -3.52
N VAL A 73 5.06 2.37 -4.03
CA VAL A 73 3.87 2.61 -4.86
C VAL A 73 2.79 3.35 -4.08
N ILE A 74 2.52 2.97 -2.82
CA ILE A 74 1.56 3.67 -1.96
C ILE A 74 2.02 5.10 -1.68
N ALA A 75 3.29 5.30 -1.35
CA ALA A 75 3.85 6.62 -1.11
C ALA A 75 3.72 7.53 -2.35
N ALA A 76 4.02 7.01 -3.54
CA ALA A 76 3.86 7.74 -4.80
C ALA A 76 2.39 8.06 -5.11
N ALA A 77 1.48 7.12 -4.88
CA ALA A 77 0.05 7.33 -5.08
C ALA A 77 -0.52 8.41 -4.15
N VAL A 78 -0.15 8.38 -2.86
CA VAL A 78 -0.55 9.42 -1.89
C VAL A 78 0.03 10.77 -2.28
N TYR A 79 1.28 10.81 -2.74
CA TYR A 79 1.90 12.03 -3.24
C TYR A 79 1.15 12.60 -4.44
N ALA A 80 0.75 11.75 -5.40
CA ALA A 80 -0.01 12.15 -6.58
C ALA A 80 -1.43 12.64 -6.23
N MET A 81 -2.13 11.97 -5.33
CA MET A 81 -3.47 12.36 -4.86
C MET A 81 -3.45 13.65 -4.03
N GLY A 82 -2.41 13.82 -3.21
CA GLY A 82 -2.27 14.93 -2.28
C GLY A 82 -1.54 16.16 -2.82
N GLY A 83 -1.01 16.10 -4.05
CA GLY A 83 -0.10 17.12 -4.58
C GLY A 83 1.08 17.41 -3.64
N GLY A 84 1.56 16.40 -2.93
CA GLY A 84 2.63 16.53 -1.93
C GLY A 84 2.24 17.12 -0.57
N LYS A 85 0.95 17.38 -0.30
CA LYS A 85 0.49 17.96 0.99
C LYS A 85 0.42 16.95 2.13
N TYR A 86 0.35 15.65 1.83
CA TYR A 86 0.20 14.60 2.84
C TYR A 86 1.49 13.79 2.97
N THR A 87 1.87 13.50 4.21
CA THR A 87 3.01 12.64 4.55
C THR A 87 2.52 11.27 5.00
N LEU A 88 3.16 10.22 4.46
CA LEU A 88 2.86 8.85 4.84
C LEU A 88 3.40 8.59 6.27
N LYS A 89 2.49 8.31 7.21
CA LYS A 89 2.85 8.06 8.62
C LYS A 89 3.03 6.57 8.94
N ALA A 90 2.20 5.72 8.34
CA ALA A 90 2.24 4.28 8.52
C ALA A 90 1.63 3.54 7.33
N VAL A 91 2.10 2.31 7.10
CA VAL A 91 1.54 1.37 6.13
C VAL A 91 1.27 0.05 6.85
N ARG A 92 0.02 -0.39 6.82
CA ARG A 92 -0.44 -1.64 7.43
C ARG A 92 -1.38 -2.36 6.48
N ARG A 93 -1.46 -3.69 6.59
CA ARG A 93 -2.50 -4.45 5.90
C ARG A 93 -3.84 -4.09 6.52
N ALA A 94 -4.79 -3.79 5.66
CA ALA A 94 -6.15 -3.51 6.09
C ALA A 94 -6.93 -4.82 6.16
N ASP A 95 -7.44 -5.15 7.33
CA ASP A 95 -8.48 -6.17 7.46
C ASP A 95 -9.80 -5.64 6.91
N ARG A 96 -10.67 -6.54 6.42
CA ARG A 96 -12.00 -6.16 5.93
C ARG A 96 -12.83 -5.41 6.99
N SER A 97 -12.64 -5.74 8.27
CA SER A 97 -13.27 -5.07 9.40
C SER A 97 -12.71 -3.66 9.67
N ALA A 98 -11.48 -3.37 9.25
CA ALA A 98 -10.85 -2.07 9.45
C ALA A 98 -11.53 -0.96 8.63
N TRP A 99 -12.02 -1.29 7.42
CA TRP A 99 -12.74 -0.34 6.57
C TRP A 99 -14.10 0.04 7.15
N ALA A 100 -14.85 -0.96 7.64
CA ALA A 100 -16.13 -0.73 8.29
C ALA A 100 -15.96 0.13 9.57
N ARG A 101 -14.90 -0.12 10.35
CA ARG A 101 -14.58 0.66 11.55
C ARG A 101 -14.12 2.08 11.23
N ALA A 102 -13.37 2.29 10.15
CA ALA A 102 -12.91 3.62 9.76
C ALA A 102 -14.09 4.56 9.47
N GLY A 103 -15.06 4.11 8.66
CA GLY A 103 -16.26 4.92 8.39
C GLY A 103 -17.14 5.16 9.62
N ALA A 104 -17.19 4.19 10.55
CA ALA A 104 -17.91 4.38 11.81
C ALA A 104 -17.24 5.44 12.70
N LEU A 105 -15.89 5.46 12.75
CA LEU A 105 -15.15 6.47 13.50
C LEU A 105 -15.38 7.86 12.91
N ASP A 106 -15.27 8.02 11.58
CA ASP A 106 -15.47 9.32 10.91
C ASP A 106 -16.83 9.98 11.20
N VAL A 107 -17.89 9.19 11.45
CA VAL A 107 -19.25 9.69 11.74
C VAL A 107 -19.44 10.00 13.24
N THR A 108 -18.55 9.50 14.10
CA THR A 108 -18.65 9.63 15.56
C THR A 108 -17.65 10.61 16.17
N GLU A 109 -16.74 11.17 15.36
CA GLU A 109 -15.81 12.19 15.83
C GLU A 109 -16.56 13.53 16.10
N PRO A 110 -16.28 14.20 17.23
CA PRO A 110 -16.91 15.48 17.56
C PRO A 110 -16.45 16.58 16.58
N PHE A 111 -17.35 17.54 16.31
CA PHE A 111 -17.11 18.67 15.41
C PHE A 111 -16.33 19.82 16.09
#